data_AF-A0A316P5E8-F1
#
_entry.id   AF-A0A316P5E8-F1
#
_cell.length_a   1.000
_cell.length_b   1.000
_cell.length_c   1.000
_cell.angle_alpha   90.00
_cell.angle_beta   90.00
_cell.angle_gamma   90.00
#
_symmetry.space_group_name_H-M   'P 1'
#
loop_
_entity.id
_entity.type
_entity.pdbx_description
1 polymer ?
#
loop_
_entity_poly.entity_id
_entity_poly.type
_entity_poly.pdbx_seq_one_letter_code
_entity_poly.pdbx_strand_id
1 'polypeptide(L)'
;MAKVLVETSARHVHVTEKDLETLFGAGYQLTKKKDLSQPGQYACVERVDVVGPKKTLSGVSILGPCRSATQVELSLTDARSIGVVAPIRESGDIAGSGACKLVGPCGEVELTEGVIAAKRHIHMTPADAEAFGVKDKDIVSVKLDGGDRALIFGEVVVRVSDRFALAMHIDTDESNAGCVAPGTMGEVMK
;
A
#
# COMPACT_ATOMS: atom_id res chain seq x y z
N MET A 1 24.67 -11.97 0.24
CA MET A 1 23.27 -11.84 0.69
C MET A 1 22.60 -10.80 -0.18
N ALA A 2 21.48 -11.13 -0.80
CA ALA A 2 20.82 -10.26 -1.76
C ALA A 2 20.11 -9.10 -1.04
N LYS A 3 20.11 -7.92 -1.66
CA LYS A 3 19.52 -6.70 -1.09
C LYS A 3 18.37 -6.20 -1.93
N VAL A 4 17.37 -5.62 -1.28
CA VAL A 4 16.19 -5.04 -1.90
C VAL A 4 16.04 -3.58 -1.46
N LEU A 5 15.59 -2.71 -2.36
CA LEU A 5 15.20 -1.35 -1.99
C LEU A 5 13.96 -1.41 -1.09
N VAL A 6 13.97 -0.69 0.03
CA VAL A 6 12.83 -0.60 0.94
C VAL A 6 12.15 0.74 0.75
N GLU A 7 10.87 0.70 0.39
CA GLU A 7 10.06 1.87 0.08
C GLU A 7 8.87 1.98 1.04
N THR A 8 8.64 3.21 1.48
CA THR A 8 7.54 3.55 2.38
C THR A 8 6.29 3.89 1.59
N SER A 9 5.23 3.14 1.85
CA SER A 9 3.88 3.39 1.37
C SER A 9 3.12 4.27 2.36
N ALA A 10 2.89 5.53 1.98
CA ALA A 10 1.96 6.39 2.70
C ALA A 10 0.51 5.92 2.48
N ARG A 11 -0.40 6.33 3.38
CA ARG A 11 -1.84 6.06 3.24
C ARG A 11 -2.36 6.47 1.87
N HIS A 12 -3.18 5.64 1.26
CA HIS A 12 -3.71 5.88 -0.08
C HIS A 12 -4.97 5.07 -0.36
N VAL A 13 -5.63 5.40 -1.48
CA VAL A 13 -6.83 4.71 -1.97
C VAL A 13 -6.61 4.23 -3.40
N HIS A 14 -7.03 3.01 -3.69
CA HIS A 14 -7.34 2.53 -5.03
C HIS A 14 -8.85 2.55 -5.23
N VAL A 15 -9.31 2.97 -6.39
CA VAL A 15 -10.75 3.10 -6.68
C VAL A 15 -11.16 2.28 -7.90
N THR A 16 -12.42 1.83 -7.91
CA THR A 16 -13.08 1.39 -9.15
C THR A 16 -13.43 2.58 -10.05
N GLU A 17 -13.71 2.33 -11.33
CA GLU A 17 -14.24 3.37 -12.23
C GLU A 17 -15.57 3.93 -11.71
N LYS A 18 -16.46 3.06 -11.22
CA LYS A 18 -17.77 3.45 -10.67
C LYS A 18 -17.62 4.38 -9.46
N ASP A 19 -16.73 4.04 -8.53
CA ASP A 19 -16.53 4.85 -7.34
C ASP A 19 -15.80 6.15 -7.69
N LEU A 20 -14.87 6.12 -8.63
CA LEU A 20 -14.25 7.34 -9.17
C LEU A 20 -15.31 8.29 -9.73
N GLU A 21 -16.23 7.79 -10.56
CA GLU A 21 -17.31 8.61 -11.11
C GLU A 21 -18.25 9.15 -10.04
N THR A 22 -18.54 8.36 -9.01
CA THR A 22 -19.36 8.83 -7.86
C THR A 22 -18.66 9.96 -7.11
N LEU A 23 -17.34 9.84 -6.90
CA LEU A 23 -16.57 10.79 -6.11
C LEU A 23 -16.20 12.07 -6.91
N PHE A 24 -16.01 11.97 -8.23
CA PHE A 24 -15.46 13.05 -9.07
C PHE A 24 -16.34 13.45 -10.27
N GLY A 25 -17.45 12.76 -10.50
CA GLY A 25 -18.41 13.04 -11.58
C GLY A 25 -18.41 11.99 -12.69
N ALA A 26 -19.54 11.85 -13.38
CA ALA A 26 -19.72 10.86 -14.44
C ALA A 26 -18.67 11.02 -15.57
N GLY A 27 -18.09 9.90 -16.02
CA GLY A 27 -17.05 9.88 -17.05
C GLY A 27 -15.68 10.42 -16.63
N TYR A 28 -15.45 10.74 -15.34
CA TYR A 28 -14.17 11.28 -14.87
C TYR A 28 -13.03 10.28 -15.07
N GLN A 29 -11.83 10.79 -15.38
CA GLN A 29 -10.62 10.00 -15.59
C GLN A 29 -9.50 10.49 -14.66
N LEU A 30 -8.76 9.56 -14.06
CA LEU A 30 -7.66 9.89 -13.16
C LEU A 30 -6.57 10.71 -13.86
N THR A 31 -6.14 11.79 -13.23
CA THR A 31 -5.04 12.62 -13.72
C THR A 31 -3.72 12.13 -13.13
N LYS A 32 -2.86 11.55 -13.98
CA LYS A 32 -1.52 11.09 -13.57
C LYS A 32 -0.67 12.28 -13.09
N LYS A 33 -0.16 12.20 -11.87
CA LYS A 33 0.76 13.19 -11.28
C LYS A 33 2.22 12.75 -11.38
N LYS A 34 2.53 11.51 -10.97
CA LYS A 34 3.88 10.93 -11.05
C LYS A 34 3.83 9.41 -11.09
N ASP A 35 4.78 8.81 -11.78
CA ASP A 35 4.98 7.36 -11.72
C ASP A 35 5.45 6.90 -10.34
N LEU A 36 5.10 5.66 -9.99
CA LEU A 36 5.60 4.94 -8.83
C LEU A 36 6.65 3.91 -9.28
N SER A 37 7.28 3.25 -8.30
CA SER A 37 8.31 2.24 -8.56
C SER A 37 7.78 0.99 -9.26
N GLN A 38 6.52 0.62 -8.99
CA GLN A 38 5.88 -0.52 -9.65
C GLN A 38 5.41 -0.13 -11.06
N PRO A 39 5.77 -0.91 -12.10
CA PRO A 39 5.44 -0.60 -13.49
C PRO A 39 3.94 -0.34 -13.71
N GLY A 40 3.64 0.79 -14.35
CA GLY A 40 2.27 1.19 -14.69
C GLY A 40 1.44 1.71 -13.51
N GLN A 41 1.97 1.73 -12.28
CA GLN A 41 1.31 2.37 -11.13
C GLN A 41 1.71 3.84 -11.03
N TYR A 42 0.78 4.71 -10.65
CA TYR A 42 1.04 6.14 -10.55
C TYR A 42 0.25 6.80 -9.43
N ALA A 43 0.83 7.83 -8.83
CA ALA A 43 0.08 8.73 -7.96
C ALA A 43 -0.74 9.70 -8.80
N CYS A 44 -1.95 9.97 -8.34
CA CYS A 44 -2.91 10.85 -8.99
C CYS A 44 -2.87 12.27 -8.41
N VAL A 45 -3.42 13.25 -9.16
CA VAL A 45 -3.70 14.60 -8.64
C VAL A 45 -4.85 14.53 -7.64
N GLU A 46 -5.79 13.63 -7.91
CA GLU A 46 -7.00 13.40 -7.16
C GLU A 46 -6.71 12.93 -5.73
N ARG A 47 -7.50 13.47 -4.81
CA ARG A 47 -7.46 13.16 -3.38
C ARG A 47 -8.87 13.08 -2.85
N VAL A 48 -9.07 12.20 -1.87
CA VAL A 48 -10.35 11.98 -1.20
C VAL A 48 -10.18 12.06 0.31
N ASP A 49 -11.26 12.34 1.00
CA ASP A 49 -11.33 12.26 2.44
C ASP A 49 -11.75 10.85 2.86
N VAL A 50 -11.01 10.23 3.78
CA VAL A 50 -11.35 8.94 4.38
C VAL A 50 -11.96 9.20 5.75
N VAL A 51 -13.27 8.99 5.85
CA VAL A 51 -14.07 9.28 7.04
C VAL A 51 -14.28 8.00 7.83
N GLY A 52 -13.76 7.96 9.05
CA GLY A 52 -14.06 6.92 10.03
C GLY A 52 -14.97 7.43 11.15
N PRO A 53 -15.40 6.55 12.07
CA PRO A 53 -16.32 6.91 13.16
C PRO A 53 -15.83 8.02 14.10
N LYS A 54 -14.51 8.21 14.23
CA LYS A 54 -13.94 9.20 15.16
C LYS A 54 -13.51 10.49 14.47
N LYS A 55 -12.87 10.39 13.31
CA LYS A 55 -12.19 11.49 12.61
C LYS A 55 -12.15 11.22 11.12
N THR A 56 -11.78 12.27 10.37
CA THR A 56 -11.51 12.21 8.94
C THR A 56 -10.00 12.33 8.70
N LEU A 57 -9.47 11.49 7.80
CA LEU A 57 -8.17 11.73 7.15
C LEU A 57 -8.44 12.48 5.86
N SER A 58 -8.15 13.78 5.85
CA SER A 58 -8.40 14.59 4.66
C SER A 58 -7.28 14.49 3.64
N GLY A 59 -7.65 14.56 2.36
CA GLY A 59 -6.70 14.65 1.25
C GLY A 59 -5.81 13.42 1.07
N VAL A 60 -6.36 12.22 1.29
CA VAL A 60 -5.70 10.93 1.01
C VAL A 60 -5.55 10.76 -0.50
N SER A 61 -4.33 10.42 -0.93
CA SER A 61 -4.00 10.27 -2.35
C SER A 61 -4.67 9.06 -2.98
N ILE A 62 -5.19 9.24 -4.20
CA ILE A 62 -5.57 8.10 -5.06
C ILE A 62 -4.33 7.61 -5.82
N LEU A 63 -4.18 6.29 -5.95
CA LEU A 63 -3.20 5.65 -6.82
C LEU A 63 -3.90 4.95 -7.99
N GLY A 64 -3.47 5.29 -9.19
CA GLY A 64 -3.96 4.71 -10.43
C GLY A 64 -3.09 3.56 -10.93
N PRO A 65 -3.60 2.79 -11.91
CA PRO A 65 -4.92 2.95 -12.54
C PRO A 65 -6.08 2.50 -11.65
N CYS A 66 -7.32 2.76 -12.10
CA CYS A 66 -8.50 2.18 -11.48
C CYS A 66 -8.37 0.64 -11.42
N ARG A 67 -8.93 0.05 -10.36
CA ARG A 67 -8.88 -1.39 -10.10
C ARG A 67 -10.29 -1.98 -10.11
N SER A 68 -10.37 -3.31 -10.03
CA SER A 68 -11.64 -4.04 -9.95
C SER A 68 -12.37 -3.86 -8.62
N ALA A 69 -11.66 -3.42 -7.58
CA ALA A 69 -12.24 -3.14 -6.27
C ALA A 69 -11.61 -1.88 -5.66
N THR A 70 -12.41 -1.14 -4.90
CA THR A 70 -11.94 0.00 -4.11
C THR A 70 -11.30 -0.51 -2.83
N GLN A 71 -10.12 -0.01 -2.52
CA GLN A 71 -9.31 -0.43 -1.37
C GLN A 71 -8.64 0.77 -0.74
N VAL A 72 -8.65 0.83 0.58
CA VAL A 72 -8.01 1.88 1.38
C VAL A 72 -6.89 1.23 2.18
N GLU A 73 -5.66 1.67 1.94
CA GLU A 73 -4.49 1.20 2.67
C GLU A 73 -4.07 2.27 3.69
N LEU A 74 -4.13 1.92 4.97
CA LEU A 74 -3.80 2.79 6.11
C LEU A 74 -2.69 2.16 6.95
N SER A 75 -1.94 2.97 7.69
CA SER A 75 -1.17 2.41 8.82
C SER A 75 -2.11 2.05 9.97
N LEU A 76 -1.66 1.21 10.90
CA LEU A 76 -2.44 0.89 12.10
C LEU A 76 -2.70 2.13 12.96
N THR A 77 -1.74 3.06 13.02
CA THR A 77 -1.91 4.36 13.67
C THR A 77 -3.03 5.17 13.01
N ASP A 78 -3.07 5.20 11.68
CA ASP A 78 -4.11 5.90 10.93
C ASP A 78 -5.49 5.31 11.18
N ALA A 79 -5.63 4.00 11.04
CA ALA A 79 -6.87 3.28 11.31
C ALA A 79 -7.39 3.55 12.73
N ARG A 80 -6.51 3.48 13.74
CA ARG A 80 -6.84 3.79 15.14
C ARG A 80 -7.31 5.24 15.31
N SER A 81 -6.67 6.19 14.60
CA SER A 81 -6.97 7.62 14.71
C SER A 81 -8.38 7.97 14.23
N ILE A 82 -8.86 7.31 13.18
CA ILE A 82 -10.21 7.49 12.64
C ILE A 82 -11.23 6.51 13.22
N GLY A 83 -10.79 5.52 14.00
CA GLY A 83 -11.66 4.55 14.63
C GLY A 83 -12.16 3.45 13.68
N VAL A 84 -11.40 3.16 12.63
CA VAL A 84 -11.69 2.06 11.70
C VAL A 84 -10.86 0.84 12.09
N VAL A 85 -11.46 -0.34 11.99
CA VAL A 85 -10.73 -1.61 12.12
C VAL A 85 -10.08 -1.89 10.77
N ALA A 86 -8.75 -1.94 10.71
CA ALA A 86 -8.01 -2.27 9.50
C ALA A 86 -7.20 -3.55 9.75
N PRO A 87 -7.68 -4.73 9.32
CA PRO A 87 -6.91 -5.96 9.45
C PRO A 87 -5.64 -5.88 8.59
N ILE A 88 -4.56 -6.54 9.05
CA ILE A 88 -3.32 -6.66 8.28
C ILE A 88 -3.55 -7.67 7.14
N ARG A 89 -3.49 -7.22 5.89
CA ARG A 89 -3.81 -8.03 4.70
C ARG A 89 -2.89 -7.69 3.52
N GLU A 90 -2.75 -8.62 2.59
CA GLU A 90 -2.15 -8.33 1.29
C GLU A 90 -3.12 -7.53 0.41
N SER A 91 -2.57 -6.68 -0.46
CA SER A 91 -3.37 -5.89 -1.40
C SER A 91 -4.19 -6.83 -2.31
N GLY A 92 -5.50 -6.62 -2.37
CA GLY A 92 -6.49 -7.47 -3.04
C GLY A 92 -7.29 -8.40 -2.11
N ASP A 93 -6.80 -8.66 -0.89
CA ASP A 93 -7.53 -9.47 0.10
C ASP A 93 -8.36 -8.59 1.05
N ILE A 94 -9.49 -8.11 0.53
CA ILE A 94 -10.35 -7.13 1.20
C ILE A 94 -11.63 -7.71 1.79
N ALA A 95 -11.91 -9.00 1.59
CA ALA A 95 -13.15 -9.61 2.06
C ALA A 95 -13.24 -9.58 3.60
N GLY A 96 -14.34 -9.04 4.11
CA GLY A 96 -14.57 -8.85 5.55
C GLY A 96 -13.58 -7.91 6.22
N SER A 97 -12.93 -7.03 5.45
CA SER A 97 -12.03 -6.00 5.98
C SER A 97 -12.79 -4.78 6.50
N GLY A 98 -12.07 -3.74 6.88
CA GLY A 98 -12.65 -2.55 7.50
C GLY A 98 -13.59 -1.77 6.60
N ALA A 99 -14.48 -1.02 7.25
CA ALA A 99 -15.44 -0.12 6.61
C ALA A 99 -15.01 1.35 6.81
N CYS A 100 -15.30 2.20 5.83
CA CYS A 100 -15.18 3.65 5.94
C CYS A 100 -16.10 4.34 4.94
N LYS A 101 -16.19 5.66 5.01
CA LYS A 101 -16.77 6.47 3.93
C LYS A 101 -15.68 7.25 3.20
N LEU A 102 -15.71 7.23 1.87
CA LEU A 102 -14.89 8.07 1.02
C LEU A 102 -15.70 9.29 0.59
N VAL A 103 -15.11 10.49 0.67
CA VAL A 103 -15.75 11.73 0.23
C VAL A 103 -14.86 12.41 -0.81
N GLY A 104 -15.43 12.63 -1.99
CA GLY A 104 -14.83 13.36 -3.10
C GLY A 104 -15.56 14.68 -3.36
N PRO A 105 -15.12 15.47 -4.34
CA PRO A 105 -15.72 16.76 -4.66
C PRO A 105 -17.16 16.68 -5.18
N CYS A 106 -17.57 15.55 -5.76
CA CYS A 106 -18.88 15.39 -6.41
C CYS A 106 -19.82 14.40 -5.70
N GLY A 107 -19.35 13.70 -4.68
CA GLY A 107 -20.15 12.70 -3.98
C GLY A 107 -19.38 11.92 -2.92
N GLU A 108 -20.04 10.91 -2.38
CA GLU A 108 -19.50 10.03 -1.34
C GLU A 108 -19.81 8.57 -1.63
N VAL A 109 -18.93 7.68 -1.18
CA VAL A 109 -19.05 6.22 -1.29
C VAL A 109 -18.90 5.61 0.10
N GLU A 110 -19.93 4.89 0.54
CA GLU A 110 -19.84 4.07 1.75
C GLU A 110 -19.27 2.68 1.41
N LEU A 111 -18.15 2.34 2.04
CA LEU A 111 -17.51 1.03 1.93
C LEU A 111 -17.87 0.21 3.16
N THR A 112 -18.53 -0.93 2.96
CA THR A 112 -18.78 -1.92 4.01
C THR A 112 -17.59 -2.83 4.26
N GLU A 113 -16.68 -2.92 3.29
CA GLU A 113 -15.37 -3.56 3.36
C GLU A 113 -14.41 -2.85 2.38
N GLY A 114 -13.10 -2.98 2.56
CA GLY A 114 -12.08 -2.38 1.69
C GLY A 114 -10.92 -1.72 2.44
N VAL A 115 -11.03 -1.50 3.75
CA VAL A 115 -9.97 -0.87 4.55
C VAL A 115 -9.05 -1.90 5.17
N ILE A 116 -7.75 -1.82 4.85
CA ILE A 116 -6.71 -2.73 5.36
C ILE A 116 -5.51 -1.95 5.88
N ALA A 117 -4.74 -2.59 6.76
CA ALA A 117 -3.35 -2.24 6.96
C ALA A 117 -2.50 -3.11 6.05
N ALA A 118 -1.66 -2.48 5.21
CA ALA A 118 -0.90 -3.21 4.20
C ALA A 118 0.10 -4.15 4.87
N LYS A 119 -0.01 -5.45 4.60
CA LYS A 119 0.99 -6.42 5.03
C LYS A 119 2.27 -6.19 4.25
N ARG A 120 3.39 -5.99 4.94
CA ARG A 120 4.71 -5.85 4.30
C ARG A 120 5.03 -6.99 3.35
N HIS A 121 5.60 -6.63 2.20
CA HIS A 121 5.87 -7.59 1.13
C HIS A 121 7.03 -7.13 0.25
N ILE A 122 7.59 -8.06 -0.52
CA ILE A 122 8.56 -7.79 -1.57
C ILE A 122 7.93 -8.15 -2.91
N HIS A 123 7.84 -7.17 -3.80
CA HIS A 123 7.55 -7.39 -5.20
C HIS A 123 8.82 -7.91 -5.89
N MET A 124 8.69 -8.98 -6.68
CA MET A 124 9.78 -9.59 -7.44
C MET A 124 9.31 -9.97 -8.84
N THR A 125 10.18 -9.85 -9.83
CA THR A 125 10.00 -10.59 -11.09
C THR A 125 10.32 -12.07 -10.89
N PRO A 126 9.91 -12.98 -11.79
CA PRO A 126 10.33 -14.38 -11.73
C PRO A 126 11.87 -14.56 -11.71
N ALA A 127 12.60 -13.71 -12.45
CA ALA A 127 14.06 -13.73 -12.47
C ALA A 127 14.67 -13.25 -11.14
N ASP A 128 14.09 -12.22 -10.51
CA ASP A 128 14.52 -11.80 -9.18
C ASP A 128 14.28 -12.90 -8.14
N ALA A 129 13.11 -13.55 -8.18
CA ALA A 129 12.79 -14.64 -7.27
C ALA A 129 13.77 -15.81 -7.39
N GLU A 130 14.13 -16.19 -8.62
CA GLU A 130 15.16 -17.19 -8.90
C GLU A 130 16.53 -16.76 -8.34
N ALA A 131 16.96 -15.52 -8.61
CA ALA A 131 18.23 -14.98 -8.12
C ALA A 131 18.32 -14.91 -6.59
N PHE A 132 17.19 -14.68 -5.92
CA PHE A 132 17.09 -14.64 -4.46
C PHE A 132 16.85 -16.03 -3.84
N GLY A 133 16.58 -17.07 -4.65
CA GLY A 133 16.30 -18.42 -4.17
C GLY A 133 14.98 -18.56 -3.42
N VAL A 134 13.98 -17.76 -3.81
CA VAL A 134 12.63 -17.71 -3.21
C VAL A 134 11.55 -17.94 -4.26
N LYS A 135 10.33 -18.20 -3.81
CA LYS A 135 9.15 -18.43 -4.66
C LYS A 135 8.01 -17.48 -4.27
N ASP A 136 7.01 -17.38 -5.14
CA ASP A 136 5.77 -16.68 -4.81
C ASP A 136 5.19 -17.21 -3.49
N LYS A 137 4.82 -16.28 -2.61
CA LYS A 137 4.28 -16.51 -1.25
C LYS A 137 5.23 -17.11 -0.23
N ASP A 138 6.53 -17.25 -0.54
CA ASP A 138 7.51 -17.53 0.49
C ASP A 138 7.49 -16.40 1.54
N ILE A 139 7.71 -16.78 2.79
CA ILE A 139 7.84 -15.85 3.91
C ILE A 139 9.31 -15.73 4.27
N VAL A 140 9.83 -14.51 4.23
CA VAL A 140 11.24 -14.19 4.51
C VAL A 140 11.35 -13.16 5.62
N SER A 141 12.58 -12.94 6.08
CA SER A 141 12.93 -11.80 6.93
C SER A 141 13.73 -10.77 6.13
N VAL A 142 13.58 -9.49 6.47
CA VAL A 142 14.40 -8.42 5.90
C VAL A 142 15.09 -7.66 7.02
N LYS A 143 16.42 -7.69 7.01
CA LYS A 143 17.27 -7.00 7.97
C LYS A 143 17.61 -5.60 7.45
N LEU A 144 17.33 -4.60 8.27
CA LEU A 144 17.82 -3.24 8.10
C LEU A 144 19.01 -3.02 9.01
N ASP A 145 20.16 -2.73 8.40
CA ASP A 145 21.38 -2.41 9.10
C ASP A 145 21.63 -0.91 9.19
N GLY A 146 22.34 -0.49 10.23
CA GLY A 146 22.76 0.89 10.44
C GLY A 146 21.68 1.79 11.05
N GLY A 147 22.09 3.02 11.39
CA GLY A 147 21.25 3.98 12.10
C GLY A 147 20.94 3.63 13.55
N ASP A 148 20.08 4.43 14.18
CA ASP A 148 19.70 4.28 15.59
C ASP A 148 18.60 3.23 15.84
N ARG A 149 18.02 2.68 14.77
CA ARG A 149 16.89 1.75 14.80
C ARG A 149 17.06 0.56 13.85
N ALA A 150 18.23 -0.07 13.88
CA ALA A 150 18.43 -1.34 13.18
C ALA A 150 17.41 -2.38 13.67
N LEU A 151 16.82 -3.15 12.75
CA LEU A 151 15.86 -4.19 13.08
C LEU A 151 15.78 -5.26 11.98
N ILE A 152 15.05 -6.34 12.28
CA ILE A 152 14.69 -7.37 11.33
C ILE A 152 13.16 -7.41 11.24
N PHE A 153 12.61 -7.14 10.07
CA PHE A 153 11.22 -7.43 9.76
C PHE A 153 11.08 -8.92 9.48
N GLY A 154 10.41 -9.67 10.34
CA GLY A 154 10.01 -11.05 10.04
C GLY A 154 8.80 -11.10 9.09
N GLU A 155 8.23 -12.26 8.80
CA GLU A 155 6.91 -12.37 8.13
C GLU A 155 6.71 -11.52 6.85
N VAL A 156 7.76 -11.29 6.08
CA VAL A 156 7.70 -10.50 4.83
C VAL A 156 7.28 -11.42 3.70
N VAL A 157 6.15 -11.13 3.06
CA VAL A 157 5.62 -11.97 1.97
C VAL A 157 6.35 -11.66 0.67
N VAL A 158 6.85 -12.68 -0.03
CA VAL A 158 7.35 -12.54 -1.41
C VAL A 158 6.18 -12.63 -2.37
N ARG A 159 6.05 -11.67 -3.30
CA ARG A 159 5.03 -11.65 -4.34
C ARG A 159 5.72 -11.62 -5.70
N VAL A 160 5.49 -12.64 -6.52
CA VAL A 160 6.18 -12.80 -7.82
C VAL A 160 5.21 -12.56 -8.97
N SER A 161 5.59 -11.65 -9.87
CA SER A 161 4.83 -11.36 -11.09
C SER A 161 5.74 -10.77 -12.15
N ASP A 162 5.45 -11.05 -13.43
CA ASP A 162 6.12 -10.43 -14.57
C ASP A 162 5.82 -8.92 -14.69
N ARG A 163 4.81 -8.42 -13.98
CA ARG A 163 4.42 -7.01 -13.95
C ARG A 163 5.08 -6.20 -12.84
N PHE A 164 5.89 -6.82 -12.00
CA PHE A 164 6.51 -6.18 -10.84
C PHE A 164 7.91 -5.65 -11.14
N ALA A 165 8.34 -4.72 -10.29
CA ALA A 165 9.74 -4.35 -10.15
C ALA A 165 10.21 -4.66 -8.73
N LEU A 166 11.49 -5.05 -8.58
CA LEU A 166 12.07 -5.45 -7.31
C LEU A 166 12.05 -4.31 -6.28
N ALA A 167 11.16 -4.41 -5.29
CA ALA A 167 11.07 -3.47 -4.17
C ALA A 167 10.31 -4.09 -2.98
N MET A 168 10.75 -3.79 -1.76
CA MET A 168 10.01 -4.07 -0.54
C MET A 168 9.12 -2.88 -0.18
N HIS A 169 7.83 -3.13 0.07
CA HIS A 169 6.88 -2.12 0.49
C HIS A 169 6.49 -2.33 1.96
N ILE A 170 6.61 -1.26 2.74
CA ILE A 170 6.23 -1.19 4.16
C ILE A 170 5.38 0.07 4.40
N ASP A 171 4.53 0.06 5.42
CA ASP A 171 3.74 1.25 5.76
C ASP A 171 4.57 2.31 6.52
N THR A 172 3.94 3.44 6.83
CA THR A 172 4.62 4.53 7.57
C THR A 172 4.95 4.18 9.02
N ASP A 173 4.18 3.31 9.68
CA ASP A 173 4.46 2.90 11.06
C ASP A 173 5.71 2.00 11.08
N GLU A 174 5.79 1.06 10.15
CA GLU A 174 6.96 0.19 9.95
C GLU A 174 8.20 0.98 9.53
N SER A 175 8.04 1.94 8.60
CA SER A 175 9.11 2.84 8.17
C SER A 175 9.67 3.66 9.34
N ASN A 176 8.81 4.19 10.21
CA ASN A 176 9.22 4.94 11.39
C ASN A 176 9.88 4.05 12.45
N ALA A 177 9.46 2.78 12.56
CA ALA A 177 10.10 1.81 13.43
C ALA A 177 11.55 1.51 13.02
N GLY A 178 11.86 1.55 11.71
CA GLY A 178 13.20 1.31 11.18
C GLY A 178 13.99 2.53 10.74
N CYS A 179 13.50 3.75 10.98
CA CYS A 179 14.11 4.98 10.44
C CYS A 179 14.40 4.90 8.93
N VAL A 180 13.50 4.28 8.16
CA VAL A 180 13.67 4.07 6.72
C VAL A 180 13.62 5.41 5.99
N ALA A 181 14.62 5.64 5.13
CA ALA A 181 14.75 6.83 4.31
C ALA A 181 14.85 6.45 2.83
N PRO A 182 14.64 7.40 1.90
CA PRO A 182 14.83 7.13 0.48
C PRO A 182 16.21 6.53 0.18
N GLY A 183 16.25 5.39 -0.51
CA GLY A 183 17.48 4.66 -0.83
C GLY A 183 17.93 3.64 0.22
N THR A 184 17.19 3.45 1.31
CA THR A 184 17.46 2.37 2.28
C THR A 184 17.38 1.00 1.60
N MET A 185 18.43 0.20 1.75
CA MET A 185 18.52 -1.17 1.25
C MET A 185 18.39 -2.16 2.41
N GLY A 186 17.51 -3.14 2.28
CA GLY A 186 17.34 -4.24 3.23
C GLY A 186 18.01 -5.52 2.74
N GLU A 187 18.59 -6.29 3.65
CA GLU A 187 19.14 -7.62 3.37
C GLU A 187 18.05 -8.68 3.53
N VAL A 188 17.79 -9.45 2.46
CA VAL A 188 16.78 -10.52 2.47
C VAL A 188 17.39 -11.79 3.06
N MET A 189 16.72 -12.33 4.08
CA MET A 189 17.09 -13.53 4.81
C MET A 189 15.97 -14.56 4.71
N LYS A 190 16.30 -15.77 4.28
CA LYS A 190 15.37 -16.89 4.23
C LYS A 190 15.25 -17.60 5.57
#